data_AF-A0A2D9H107-F1
#
_entry.id   AF-A0A2D9H107-F1
#
_cell.length_a   1.000
_cell.length_b   1.000
_cell.length_c   1.000
_cell.angle_alpha   90.00
_cell.angle_beta   90.00
_cell.angle_gamma   90.00
#
_symmetry.space_group_name_H-M   'P 1'
#
loop_
_entity.id
_entity.type
_entity.pdbx_description
1 polymer ?
#
loop_
_entity_poly.entity_id
_entity_poly.type
_entity_poly.pdbx_seq_one_letter_code
_entity_poly.pdbx_strand_id
1 'polypeptide(L)' 'MEHALQLALDKAGSQVRLAEICGVSQPTVWGWLKTKKPRLPAEYVLKVEAALGVSRHELRPDIYPAQDAAA' A
#
# COMPACT_ATOMS: atom_id res chain seq x y z
N MET A 1 -5.92 -8.02 -11.48
CA MET A 1 -6.06 -6.85 -10.58
C MET A 1 -4.88 -6.86 -9.60
N GLU A 2 -3.71 -6.47 -10.09
CA GLU A 2 -2.43 -6.45 -9.37
C GLU A 2 -2.01 -5.00 -9.07
N HIS A 3 -2.97 -4.14 -8.71
CA HIS A 3 -2.77 -2.69 -8.78
C HIS A 3 -2.54 -1.98 -7.45
N ALA A 4 -2.88 -2.57 -6.31
CA ALA A 4 -2.87 -1.82 -5.04
C ALA A 4 -1.47 -1.39 -4.57
N LEU A 5 -0.52 -2.34 -4.53
CA LEU A 5 0.87 -2.04 -4.17
C LEU A 5 1.56 -1.21 -5.26
N GLN A 6 1.21 -1.45 -6.53
CA GLN A 6 1.73 -0.70 -7.66
C GLN A 6 1.22 0.75 -7.66
N LEU A 7 -0.03 0.98 -7.28
CA LEU A 7 -0.62 2.31 -7.12
C LEU A 7 0.06 3.07 -5.98
N ALA A 8 0.32 2.41 -4.85
CA ALA A 8 1.11 3.00 -3.78
C ALA A 8 2.51 3.39 -4.25
N LEU A 9 3.15 2.56 -5.07
CA LEU A 9 4.46 2.85 -5.65
C LEU A 9 4.43 4.00 -6.65
N ASP A 10 3.42 4.05 -7.51
CA ASP A 10 3.21 5.13 -8.48
C ASP A 10 3.01 6.48 -7.77
N LYS A 11 2.15 6.50 -6.74
CA LYS A 11 1.90 7.67 -5.89
C LYS A 11 3.13 8.06 -5.06
N ALA A 12 3.89 7.09 -4.56
CA ALA A 12 5.14 7.35 -3.85
C ALA A 12 6.29 7.76 -4.79
N GLY A 13 6.19 7.47 -6.09
CA GLY A 13 7.21 7.70 -7.10
C GLY A 13 8.39 6.72 -7.06
N SER A 14 8.64 6.02 -5.94
CA SER A 14 9.71 5.02 -5.85
C SER A 14 9.50 4.02 -4.71
N GLN A 15 10.14 2.84 -4.82
CA GLN A 15 10.18 1.84 -3.76
C GLN A 15 10.91 2.34 -2.51
N VAL A 16 11.93 3.18 -2.67
CA VAL A 16 12.68 3.78 -1.56
C VAL A 16 11.77 4.68 -0.75
N ARG A 17 11.05 5.59 -1.42
CA ARG A 17 10.12 6.51 -0.75
C ARG A 17 8.97 5.78 -0.05
N LEU A 18 8.44 4.72 -0.68
CA LEU A 18 7.44 3.88 -0.03
C LEU A 18 8.00 3.18 1.21
N ALA A 19 9.25 2.72 1.17
CA ALA A 19 9.93 2.10 2.30
C ALA A 19 10.13 3.09 3.46
N GLU A 20 10.57 4.31 3.16
CA GLU A 20 10.72 5.41 4.13
C GLU A 20 9.39 5.74 4.82
N ILE A 21 8.31 5.87 4.05
CA ILE A 21 6.95 6.10 4.57
C ILE A 21 6.50 4.98 5.51
N CYS A 22 6.76 3.73 5.11
CA CYS A 22 6.41 2.56 5.92
C CYS A 22 7.31 2.42 7.16
N GLY A 23 8.48 3.06 7.16
CA GLY A 23 9.53 2.89 8.16
C GLY A 23 10.22 1.53 8.04
N VAL A 24 10.34 1.00 6.82
CA VAL A 24 10.97 -0.29 6.52
C VAL A 24 12.11 -0.11 5.53
N SER A 25 12.91 -1.15 5.34
CA SER A 25 13.97 -1.16 4.32
C SER A 25 13.38 -1.38 2.92
N GLN A 26 13.99 -0.77 1.89
CA GLN A 26 13.62 -1.01 0.48
C GLN A 26 13.54 -2.51 0.08
N PRO A 27 14.45 -3.41 0.53
CA PRO A 27 14.31 -4.84 0.24
C PRO A 27 13.05 -5.48 0.84
N THR A 28 12.49 -4.94 1.93
CA THR A 28 11.22 -5.39 2.50
C THR A 28 10.07 -5.10 1.52
N VAL A 29 10.05 -3.91 0.94
CA VAL A 29 9.08 -3.51 -0.09
C VAL A 29 9.23 -4.38 -1.34
N TRP A 30 10.47 -4.65 -1.76
CA TRP A 30 10.74 -5.57 -2.87
C TRP A 30 10.26 -7.00 -2.57
N GLY A 31 10.43 -7.46 -1.32
CA GLY A 31 9.90 -8.73 -0.84
C GLY A 31 8.39 -8.82 -1.01
N TRP A 32 7.65 -7.75 -0.68
CA TRP A 32 6.20 -7.69 -0.90
C TRP A 32 5.85 -7.84 -2.38
N LEU A 33 6.58 -7.17 -3.27
CA LEU A 33 6.39 -7.26 -4.72
C LEU A 33 6.70 -8.66 -5.29
N LYS A 34 7.67 -9.38 -4.72
CA LYS A 34 8.07 -10.72 -5.17
C LYS A 34 7.18 -11.85 -4.67
N THR A 35 6.28 -11.59 -3.72
CA THR A 35 5.35 -12.61 -3.26
C THR A 35 4.38 -13.01 -4.37
N LYS A 36 3.87 -14.24 -4.33
CA LYS A 36 2.85 -14.74 -5.29
C LYS A 36 1.60 -13.85 -5.38
N LYS A 37 1.35 -13.01 -4.37
CA LYS A 37 0.25 -12.04 -4.32
C LYS A 37 0.80 -10.72 -3.78
N PRO A 38 1.34 -9.84 -4.63
CA PRO A 38 1.97 -8.60 -4.19
C PRO A 38 0.95 -7.73 -3.46
N ARG A 39 1.17 -7.53 -2.17
CA ARG A 39 0.22 -6.85 -1.29
C ARG A 39 0.93 -6.05 -0.21
N LEU A 40 0.37 -4.88 0.10
CA LEU A 40 0.79 -4.10 1.25
C LEU A 40 0.24 -4.77 2.53
N PRO A 41 1.09 -5.03 3.54
CA PRO A 41 0.60 -5.51 4.83
C PRO A 41 -0.30 -4.46 5.49
N ALA A 42 -1.34 -4.91 6.19
CA ALA A 42 -2.40 -4.06 6.72
C ALA A 42 -1.87 -2.98 7.69
N GLU A 43 -0.82 -3.30 8.45
CA GLU A 43 -0.16 -2.40 9.39
C GLU A 43 0.46 -1.16 8.72
N TYR A 44 0.84 -1.26 7.43
CA TYR A 44 1.42 -0.14 6.68
C TYR A 44 0.38 0.64 5.89
N VAL A 45 -0.83 0.11 5.70
CA VAL A 45 -1.90 0.77 4.94
C VAL A 45 -2.19 2.17 5.50
N LEU A 46 -2.30 2.29 6.83
CA LEU A 46 -2.58 3.57 7.49
C LEU A 46 -1.42 4.57 7.34
N LYS A 47 -0.17 4.08 7.37
CA LYS A 47 1.02 4.93 7.17
C LYS A 47 1.07 5.47 5.74
N VAL A 48 0.80 4.59 4.77
CA VAL A 48 0.80 4.93 3.35
C VAL A 48 -0.37 5.87 3.03
N GLU A 49 -1.56 5.65 3.59
CA GLU A 49 -2.71 6.56 3.49
C GLU A 49 -2.36 7.95 4.03
N ALA A 50 -1.76 8.05 5.23
CA ALA A 50 -1.40 9.31 5.84
C ALA A 50 -0.32 10.08 5.04
N ALA A 51 0.61 9.38 4.40
CA ALA A 51 1.72 10.00 3.68
C ALA A 51 1.41 10.30 2.20
N LEU A 52 0.64 9.46 1.53
CA LEU A 52 0.34 9.56 0.09
C LEU A 52 -1.09 10.05 -0.19
N GLY A 53 -1.97 10.06 0.82
CA GLY A 53 -3.38 10.38 0.64
C GLY A 53 -4.16 9.33 -0.16
N VAL A 54 -3.64 8.09 -0.25
CA VAL A 54 -4.31 6.99 -0.98
C VAL A 54 -5.29 6.29 -0.05
N SER A 55 -6.53 6.12 -0.50
CA SER A 55 -7.57 5.44 0.26
C SER A 55 -7.16 4.00 0.59
N ARG A 56 -7.28 3.60 1.86
CA ARG A 56 -7.08 2.20 2.30
C ARG A 56 -7.87 1.18 1.51
N HIS A 57 -9.03 1.57 0.98
CA HIS A 57 -9.88 0.76 0.11
C HIS A 57 -9.21 0.41 -1.22
N GLU A 58 -8.39 1.31 -1.77
CA GLU A 58 -7.60 1.05 -2.98
C GLU A 58 -6.36 0.20 -2.68
N LEU A 59 -5.77 0.38 -1.48
CA LEU A 59 -4.58 -0.36 -1.04
C LEU A 59 -4.90 -1.80 -0.62
N ARG A 60 -6.02 -2.03 0.06
CA ARG A 60 -6.46 -3.34 0.55
C ARG A 60 -7.99 -3.43 0.55
N PRO A 61 -8.64 -3.58 -0.62
CA PRO A 61 -10.10 -3.76 -0.70
C PRO A 61 -10.58 -5.05 0.01
N ASP A 62 -9.67 -6.01 0.19
CA ASP A 62 -9.87 -7.28 0.91
C ASP A 62 -10.06 -7.11 2.43
N ILE A 63 -9.41 -6.09 3.03
CA ILE A 63 -9.55 -5.78 4.47
C ILE A 63 -10.48 -4.59 4.67
N TYR A 64 -10.40 -3.63 3.76
CA TYR A 64 -11.21 -2.42 3.76
C TYR A 64 -12.13 -2.46 2.53
N PRO A 65 -13.21 -3.26 2.56
CA PRO A 65 -14.19 -3.21 1.48
C PRO A 65 -14.65 -1.76 1.33
N ALA A 66 -14.75 -1.28 0.08
CA ALA A 66 -15.38 -0.01 -0.23
C ALA A 66 -16.89 -0.16 0.02
N GLN A 67 -17.29 -0.35 1.28
CA GLN A 67 -18.62 -0.01 1.69
C GLN A 67 -18.66 1.52 1.70
N ASP A 68 -19.14 2.04 0.58
CA ASP A 68 -19.66 3.39 0.44
C ASP A 68 -20.32 3.84 1.76
N ALA A 69 -19.85 4.99 2.26
CA ALA A 69 -20.49 5.83 3.27
C ALA A 69 -21.29 5.11 4.37
N ALA A 70 -20.64 4.79 5.49
CA ALA A 70 -21.37 4.67 6.75
C ALA A 70 -21.76 6.08 7.22
N ALA A 71 -23.06 6.37 7.05
CA ALA A 71 -23.89 7.45 7.61
C ALA A 71 -23.95 8.80 6.88
#